data_AF-A0A7C6ZA50-F1
#
_entry.id   AF-A0A7C6ZA50-F1
#
_cell.length_a   1.000
_cell.length_b   1.000
_cell.length_c   1.000
_cell.angle_alpha   90.00
_cell.angle_beta   90.00
_cell.angle_gamma   90.00
#
_symmetry.space_group_name_H-M   'P 1'
#
loop_
_entity.id
_entity.type
_entity.pdbx_description
1 polymer ?
#
loop_
_entity_poly.entity_id
_entity_poly.type
_entity_poly.pdbx_seq_one_letter_code
_entity_poly.pdbx_strand_id
1 'polypeptide(L)'
;MERRTQEKFLQRLLQERVRLRHRIDILEGRGGQGGLDASMQDSIGEFSMYDNHPADVGTELFERAKDVKFRDDARVLLKLIDEAIERARSGAYGTCERCGREIDPRRLEMIPYAALCSRCQEDVEREIPTRRVRPIEEEAIGRPFGVHILDGRTPGIDGEDVWQDVARYGTSSTPQDVPGAEEYGEAFEDADEVEGAVEQVDLIMAENPDEIPPDPDAPRERS
;
A
#
# COMPACT_ATOMS: atom_id res chain seq x y z
N MET A 1 18.49 -30.66 -24.19
CA MET A 1 17.05 -30.50 -24.57
C MET A 1 16.81 -30.88 -26.04
N GLU A 2 15.69 -31.53 -26.40
CA GLU A 2 15.39 -31.91 -27.79
C GLU A 2 15.01 -30.69 -28.67
N ARG A 3 15.51 -30.60 -29.90
CA ARG A 3 15.24 -29.46 -30.81
C ARG A 3 13.74 -29.17 -31.01
N ARG A 4 12.91 -30.22 -31.12
CA ARG A 4 11.44 -30.08 -31.25
C ARG A 4 10.79 -29.39 -30.06
N THR A 5 11.28 -29.66 -28.85
CA THR A 5 10.75 -29.03 -27.63
C THR A 5 11.14 -27.56 -27.55
N GLN A 6 12.36 -27.20 -27.98
CA GLN A 6 12.80 -25.81 -28.09
C GLN A 6 11.99 -25.01 -29.11
N GLU A 7 11.71 -25.59 -30.28
CA GLU A 7 10.86 -24.96 -31.31
C GLU A 7 9.44 -24.66 -30.78
N LYS A 8 8.85 -25.59 -30.02
CA LYS A 8 7.54 -25.39 -29.38
C LYS A 8 7.55 -24.19 -28.44
N PHE A 9 8.57 -24.07 -27.59
CA PHE A 9 8.69 -22.93 -26.66
C PHE A 9 8.93 -21.61 -27.39
N LEU A 10 9.73 -21.62 -28.46
CA LEU A 10 9.95 -20.45 -29.30
C LEU A 10 8.65 -19.95 -29.93
N GLN A 11 7.85 -20.85 -30.51
CA GLN A 11 6.54 -20.49 -31.08
C GLN A 11 5.62 -19.85 -30.04
N ARG A 12 5.60 -20.39 -28.81
CA ARG A 12 4.84 -19.81 -27.70
C ARG A 12 5.35 -18.42 -27.32
N LEU A 13 6.66 -18.22 -27.22
CA LEU A 13 7.26 -16.91 -26.92
C LEU A 13 6.94 -15.87 -28.00
N LEU A 14 6.94 -16.25 -29.28
CA LEU A 14 6.59 -15.36 -30.39
C LEU A 14 5.11 -14.94 -30.34
N GLN A 15 4.21 -15.86 -30.01
CA GLN A 15 2.78 -15.57 -29.81
C GLN A 15 2.57 -14.60 -28.64
N GLU A 16 3.21 -14.87 -27.50
CA GLU A 16 3.12 -14.00 -26.33
C GLU A 16 3.73 -12.61 -26.58
N ARG A 17 4.82 -12.52 -27.35
CA ARG A 17 5.41 -11.23 -27.74
C ARG A 17 4.42 -10.36 -28.52
N VAL A 18 3.72 -10.94 -29.50
CA VAL A 18 2.71 -10.21 -30.29
C VAL A 18 1.55 -9.78 -29.38
N ARG A 19 1.09 -10.67 -28.51
CA ARG A 19 0.03 -10.38 -27.53
C ARG A 19 0.38 -9.22 -26.60
N LEU A 20 1.59 -9.21 -26.04
CA LEU A 20 2.04 -8.14 -25.14
C LEU A 20 2.24 -6.82 -25.85
N ARG A 21 2.79 -6.83 -27.07
CA ARG A 21 2.91 -5.60 -27.88
C ARG A 21 1.53 -4.98 -28.13
N HIS A 22 0.58 -5.80 -28.57
CA HIS A 22 -0.78 -5.32 -28.77
C HIS A 22 -1.42 -4.78 -27.48
N ARG A 23 -1.21 -5.44 -26.34
CA ARG A 23 -1.67 -4.95 -25.03
C ARG A 23 -1.06 -3.59 -24.67
N ILE A 24 0.24 -3.40 -24.92
CA ILE A 24 0.93 -2.12 -24.67
C ILE A 24 0.35 -1.03 -25.59
N ASP A 25 0.16 -1.35 -26.88
CA ASP A 25 -0.39 -0.38 -27.84
C ASP A 25 -1.79 0.08 -27.45
N ILE A 26 -2.64 -0.83 -26.96
CA ILE A 26 -3.98 -0.51 -26.44
C ILE A 26 -3.88 0.39 -25.19
N LEU A 27 -3.05 0.03 -24.21
CA LEU A 27 -2.91 0.79 -22.97
C LEU A 27 -2.31 2.19 -23.20
N GLU A 28 -1.40 2.32 -24.17
CA GLU A 28 -0.88 3.62 -24.57
C GLU A 28 -1.92 4.43 -25.35
N GLY A 29 -2.81 3.79 -26.11
CA GLY A 29 -3.79 4.46 -26.96
C GLY A 29 -3.35 4.61 -28.42
N ARG A 30 -2.33 3.85 -28.83
CA ARG A 30 -1.84 3.78 -30.23
C ARG A 30 -2.84 3.03 -31.10
N GLY A 31 -3.90 3.74 -31.48
CA GLY A 31 -5.04 3.19 -32.23
C GLY A 31 -6.27 4.10 -32.25
N GLY A 32 -6.21 5.26 -31.56
CA GLY A 32 -7.27 6.26 -31.57
C GLY A 32 -8.50 5.90 -30.73
N GLN A 33 -8.39 4.89 -29.87
CA GLN A 33 -9.46 4.45 -28.96
C GLN A 33 -8.96 4.50 -27.52
N GLY A 34 -9.08 5.66 -26.87
CA GLY A 34 -8.79 5.82 -25.44
C GLY A 34 -7.38 5.39 -25.02
N GLY A 35 -7.18 5.21 -23.72
CA GLY A 35 -5.89 4.82 -23.13
C GLY A 35 -5.19 5.96 -22.38
N LEU A 36 -3.92 5.74 -22.05
CA LEU A 36 -3.12 6.67 -21.26
C LEU A 36 -2.77 7.97 -22.00
N ASP A 37 -2.72 7.96 -23.33
CA ASP A 37 -2.48 9.17 -24.15
C ASP A 37 -3.67 10.13 -24.15
N ALA A 38 -4.88 9.65 -23.84
CA ALA A 38 -6.06 10.51 -23.71
C ALA A 38 -6.01 11.31 -22.41
N SER A 39 -6.51 12.55 -22.46
CA SER A 39 -6.67 13.37 -21.25
C SER A 39 -7.65 12.69 -20.29
N MET A 40 -7.47 12.94 -18.99
CA MET A 40 -8.44 12.48 -17.98
C MET A 40 -9.85 13.03 -18.25
N GLN A 41 -9.94 14.25 -18.80
CA GLN A 41 -11.20 14.86 -19.24
C GLN A 41 -11.90 14.03 -20.31
N ASP A 42 -11.15 13.57 -21.32
CA ASP A 42 -11.69 12.76 -22.42
C ASP A 42 -12.10 11.35 -21.94
N SER A 43 -11.43 10.83 -20.92
CA SER A 43 -11.74 9.52 -20.31
C SER A 43 -13.06 9.55 -19.53
N ILE A 44 -13.30 10.61 -18.75
CA ILE A 44 -14.53 10.80 -17.98
C ILE A 44 -15.70 11.16 -18.91
N GLY A 45 -15.42 11.67 -20.12
CA GLY A 45 -16.44 12.06 -21.10
C GLY A 45 -17.16 13.36 -20.75
N GLU A 46 -16.63 14.12 -19.80
CA GLU A 46 -17.21 15.36 -19.29
C GLU A 46 -16.44 16.59 -19.80
N PHE A 47 -17.15 17.69 -20.07
CA PHE A 47 -16.56 18.91 -20.62
C PHE A 47 -15.71 19.69 -19.60
N SER A 48 -15.89 19.46 -18.29
CA SER A 48 -15.13 20.15 -17.25
C SER A 48 -14.75 19.22 -16.10
N MET A 49 -13.51 19.33 -15.60
CA MET A 49 -13.10 18.63 -14.37
C MET A 49 -13.60 19.31 -13.09
N TYR A 50 -14.07 20.56 -13.19
CA TYR A 50 -14.38 21.40 -12.04
C TYR A 50 -15.72 21.04 -11.38
N ASP A 51 -16.67 20.51 -12.16
CA ASP A 51 -18.00 20.10 -11.68
C ASP A 51 -18.07 18.62 -11.25
N ASN A 52 -16.92 17.92 -11.20
CA ASN A 52 -16.88 16.52 -10.77
C ASN A 52 -16.81 16.41 -9.26
N HIS A 53 -17.50 15.42 -8.70
CA HIS A 53 -17.37 15.10 -7.29
C HIS A 53 -15.93 14.59 -7.01
N PRO A 54 -15.27 15.01 -5.91
CA PRO A 54 -13.89 14.61 -5.63
C PRO A 54 -13.67 13.09 -5.61
N ALA A 55 -14.68 12.30 -5.21
CA ALA A 55 -14.58 10.84 -5.21
C ALA A 55 -14.57 10.24 -6.63
N ASP A 56 -15.23 10.87 -7.61
CA ASP A 56 -15.23 10.42 -9.00
C ASP A 56 -13.85 10.64 -9.63
N VAL A 57 -13.25 11.81 -9.37
CA VAL A 57 -11.87 12.12 -9.78
C VAL A 57 -10.87 11.15 -9.13
N GLY A 58 -11.05 10.82 -7.85
CA GLY A 58 -10.23 9.84 -7.16
C GLY A 58 -10.33 8.43 -7.77
N THR A 59 -11.54 8.02 -8.15
CA THR A 59 -11.79 6.73 -8.81
C THR A 59 -11.12 6.67 -10.18
N GLU A 60 -11.24 7.71 -10.99
CA GLU A 60 -10.60 7.78 -12.31
C GLU A 60 -9.07 7.79 -12.19
N LEU A 61 -8.51 8.57 -11.25
CA LEU A 61 -7.08 8.58 -10.95
C LEU A 61 -6.56 7.18 -10.59
N PHE A 62 -7.31 6.44 -9.79
CA PHE A 62 -6.97 5.08 -9.39
C PHE A 62 -6.93 4.11 -10.58
N GLU A 63 -7.96 4.12 -11.44
CA GLU A 63 -7.97 3.26 -12.63
C GLU A 63 -6.85 3.63 -13.62
N ARG A 64 -6.56 4.92 -13.81
CA ARG A 64 -5.42 5.35 -14.64
C ARG A 64 -4.08 4.90 -14.06
N ALA A 65 -3.89 4.98 -12.74
CA ALA A 65 -2.66 4.51 -12.09
C ALA A 65 -2.46 3.00 -12.28
N LYS A 66 -3.53 2.23 -12.25
CA LYS A 66 -3.54 0.79 -12.52
C LYS A 66 -3.19 0.49 -13.99
N ASP A 67 -3.69 1.26 -14.94
CA ASP A 67 -3.31 1.13 -16.36
C ASP A 67 -1.83 1.41 -16.60
N VAL A 68 -1.27 2.44 -15.95
CA VAL A 68 0.17 2.72 -15.97
C VAL A 68 0.95 1.49 -15.47
N LYS A 69 0.54 0.92 -14.33
CA LYS A 69 1.18 -0.28 -13.77
C LYS A 69 1.11 -1.47 -14.72
N PHE A 70 -0.04 -1.73 -15.32
CA PHE A 70 -0.18 -2.84 -16.28
C PHE A 70 0.65 -2.66 -17.54
N ARG A 71 0.79 -1.43 -18.03
CA ARG A 71 1.67 -1.12 -19.17
C ARG A 71 3.13 -1.39 -18.82
N ASP A 72 3.57 -0.94 -17.65
CA ASP A 72 4.95 -1.09 -17.22
C ASP A 72 5.30 -2.56 -16.95
N ASP A 73 4.40 -3.32 -16.33
CA ASP A 73 4.56 -4.77 -16.15
C ASP A 73 4.62 -5.51 -17.50
N ALA A 74 3.77 -5.12 -18.46
CA ALA A 74 3.79 -5.67 -19.81
C ALA A 74 5.11 -5.37 -20.53
N ARG A 75 5.68 -4.17 -20.36
CA ARG A 75 7.00 -3.79 -20.92
C ARG A 75 8.13 -4.62 -20.32
N VAL A 76 8.14 -4.81 -18.99
CA VAL A 76 9.14 -5.66 -18.32
C VAL A 76 9.04 -7.10 -18.84
N LEU A 77 7.82 -7.65 -18.92
CA LEU A 77 7.61 -9.00 -19.42
C LEU A 77 8.00 -9.13 -20.90
N LEU A 78 7.70 -8.14 -21.73
CA LEU A 78 8.08 -8.11 -23.14
C LEU A 78 9.61 -8.17 -23.29
N LYS A 79 10.34 -7.42 -22.46
CA LYS A 79 11.81 -7.46 -22.44
C LYS A 79 12.34 -8.87 -22.10
N LEU A 80 11.80 -9.52 -21.08
CA LEU A 80 12.18 -10.89 -20.71
C LEU A 80 11.91 -11.89 -21.84
N ILE A 81 10.80 -11.71 -22.57
CA ILE A 81 10.47 -12.55 -23.73
C ILE A 81 11.44 -12.30 -24.89
N ASP A 82 11.76 -11.04 -25.20
CA ASP A 82 12.72 -10.71 -26.24
C ASP A 82 14.12 -11.28 -25.92
N GLU A 83 14.57 -11.19 -24.66
CA GLU A 83 15.80 -11.83 -24.17
C GLU A 83 15.76 -13.36 -24.30
N ALA A 84 14.63 -13.99 -23.97
CA ALA A 84 14.45 -15.44 -24.12
C ALA A 84 14.50 -15.88 -25.59
N ILE A 85 13.95 -15.07 -26.52
CA ILE A 85 14.03 -15.32 -27.96
C ILE A 85 15.48 -15.23 -28.46
N GLU A 86 16.25 -14.23 -28.00
CA GLU A 86 17.68 -14.13 -28.35
C GLU A 86 18.51 -15.29 -27.78
N ARG A 87 18.19 -15.78 -26.58
CA ARG A 87 18.79 -17.01 -26.04
C ARG A 87 18.47 -18.24 -26.88
N ALA A 88 17.26 -18.32 -27.43
CA ALA A 88 16.89 -19.40 -28.33
C ALA A 88 17.66 -19.34 -29.67
N ARG A 89 17.90 -18.14 -30.20
CA ARG A 89 18.70 -17.93 -31.42
C ARG A 89 20.17 -18.28 -31.23
N SER A 90 20.74 -17.94 -30.08
CA SER A 90 22.14 -18.26 -29.73
C SER A 90 22.36 -19.70 -29.26
N GLY A 91 21.29 -20.47 -29.06
CA GLY A 91 21.35 -21.87 -28.59
C GLY A 91 21.53 -22.03 -27.07
N ALA A 92 21.52 -20.93 -26.30
CA ALA A 92 21.64 -20.93 -24.84
C ALA A 92 20.30 -21.18 -24.11
N TYR A 93 19.19 -21.34 -24.85
CA TYR A 93 17.87 -21.50 -24.26
C TYR A 93 17.74 -22.78 -23.42
N GLY A 94 17.21 -22.62 -22.21
CA GLY A 94 17.11 -23.68 -21.22
C GLY A 94 18.36 -23.87 -20.36
N THR A 95 19.35 -22.98 -20.46
CA THR A 95 20.50 -22.94 -19.55
C THR A 95 20.37 -21.75 -18.60
N CYS A 96 20.65 -21.97 -17.31
CA CYS A 96 20.63 -20.93 -16.29
C CYS A 96 21.79 -19.95 -16.47
N GLU A 97 21.51 -18.65 -16.55
CA GLU A 97 22.53 -17.61 -16.75
C GLU A 97 23.50 -17.47 -15.56
N ARG A 98 23.05 -17.77 -14.34
CA ARG A 98 23.86 -17.63 -13.11
C ARG A 98 24.79 -18.82 -12.86
N CYS A 99 24.30 -20.05 -13.03
CA CYS A 99 25.05 -21.26 -12.67
C CYS A 99 25.41 -22.19 -13.85
N GLY A 100 24.96 -21.87 -15.07
CA GLY A 100 25.25 -22.65 -16.27
C GLY A 100 24.58 -24.03 -16.34
N ARG A 101 23.71 -24.38 -15.38
CA ARG A 101 23.00 -25.67 -15.35
C ARG A 101 21.73 -25.63 -16.20
N GLU A 102 21.28 -26.78 -16.69
CA GLU A 102 19.99 -26.88 -17.38
C GLU A 102 18.83 -26.49 -16.44
N ILE A 103 17.87 -25.74 -16.98
CA ILE A 103 16.63 -25.36 -16.34
C ILE A 103 15.62 -26.51 -16.51
N ASP A 104 14.91 -26.86 -15.44
CA ASP A 104 13.87 -27.90 -15.48
C ASP A 104 12.85 -27.61 -16.60
N PRO A 105 12.62 -28.55 -17.54
CA PRO A 105 11.62 -28.39 -18.59
C PRO A 105 10.23 -28.02 -18.07
N ARG A 106 9.81 -28.54 -16.90
CA ARG A 106 8.52 -28.20 -16.27
C ARG A 106 8.44 -26.72 -15.91
N ARG A 107 9.56 -26.11 -15.52
CA ARG A 107 9.64 -24.66 -15.25
C ARG A 107 9.47 -23.87 -16.54
N LEU A 108 10.07 -24.31 -17.65
CA LEU A 108 9.94 -23.65 -18.95
C LEU A 108 8.55 -23.85 -19.58
N GLU A 109 7.86 -24.95 -19.26
CA GLU A 109 6.46 -25.15 -19.63
C GLU A 109 5.53 -24.17 -18.92
N MET A 110 5.80 -23.82 -17.66
CA MET A 110 5.02 -22.82 -16.93
C MET A 110 5.47 -21.38 -17.24
N ILE A 111 6.78 -21.14 -17.27
CA ILE A 111 7.43 -19.84 -17.41
C ILE A 111 8.47 -19.91 -18.53
N PRO A 112 8.06 -19.75 -19.80
CA PRO A 112 8.93 -19.97 -20.96
C PRO A 112 10.05 -18.92 -21.11
N TYR A 113 9.92 -17.76 -20.45
CA TYR A 113 10.94 -16.70 -20.49
C TYR A 113 11.96 -16.79 -19.34
N ALA A 114 11.89 -17.83 -18.49
CA ALA A 114 12.79 -17.96 -17.34
C ALA A 114 14.29 -17.97 -17.77
N ALA A 115 15.09 -17.12 -17.13
CA ALA A 115 16.55 -17.04 -17.32
C ALA A 115 17.33 -17.82 -16.25
N LEU A 116 16.73 -18.05 -15.08
CA LEU A 116 17.35 -18.69 -13.92
C LEU A 116 16.64 -20.01 -13.56
N CYS A 117 17.43 -20.95 -13.03
CA CYS A 117 16.90 -22.15 -12.37
C CYS A 117 16.30 -21.79 -11.00
N SER A 118 15.43 -22.64 -10.45
CA SER A 118 14.69 -22.34 -9.21
C SER A 118 15.61 -21.98 -8.03
N ARG A 119 16.74 -22.69 -7.86
CA ARG A 119 17.72 -22.38 -6.80
C ARG A 119 18.33 -20.99 -6.96
N CYS A 120 18.82 -20.66 -8.17
CA CYS A 120 19.41 -19.35 -8.42
C CYS A 120 18.38 -18.22 -8.33
N GLN A 121 17.12 -18.49 -8.67
CA GLN A 121 16.01 -17.56 -8.49
C GLN A 121 15.75 -17.30 -7.01
N GLU A 122 15.67 -18.35 -6.18
CA GLU A 122 15.51 -18.23 -4.72
C GLU A 122 16.65 -17.43 -4.07
N ASP A 123 17.89 -17.65 -4.53
CA ASP A 123 19.05 -16.90 -4.04
C ASP A 123 18.93 -15.40 -4.36
N VAL A 124 18.50 -15.05 -5.59
CA VAL A 124 18.24 -13.64 -5.96
C VAL A 124 17.11 -13.05 -5.12
N GLU A 125 16.03 -13.78 -4.91
CA GLU A 125 14.89 -13.33 -4.10
C GLU A 125 15.25 -13.12 -2.63
N ARG A 126 16.21 -13.88 -2.09
CA ARG A 126 16.77 -13.66 -0.74
C ARG A 126 17.67 -12.44 -0.65
N GLU A 127 18.46 -12.19 -1.69
CA GLU A 127 19.36 -11.04 -1.78
C GLU A 127 18.58 -9.73 -1.94
N ILE A 128 17.43 -9.77 -2.62
CA ILE A 128 16.49 -8.65 -2.67
C ILE A 128 15.88 -8.51 -1.28
N PRO A 129 16.12 -7.39 -0.55
CA PRO A 129 15.50 -7.21 0.75
C PRO A 129 13.97 -7.23 0.59
N THR A 130 13.33 -8.24 1.18
CA THR A 130 11.86 -8.39 1.23
C THR A 130 11.19 -7.25 2.01
N ARG A 131 11.99 -6.44 2.72
CA ARG A 131 11.58 -5.12 3.16
C ARG A 131 11.50 -4.24 1.94
N ARG A 132 10.28 -4.08 1.43
CA ARG A 132 9.81 -2.81 0.90
C ARG A 132 10.49 -1.73 1.74
N VAL A 133 11.36 -0.93 1.15
CA VAL A 133 11.57 0.42 1.66
C VAL A 133 10.18 0.99 1.55
N ARG A 134 9.42 0.94 2.66
CA ARG A 134 8.19 1.70 2.74
C ARG A 134 8.60 3.12 2.34
N PRO A 135 7.75 3.86 1.61
CA PRO A 135 8.06 5.26 1.31
C PRO A 135 8.52 5.97 2.60
N ILE A 136 9.44 6.93 2.51
CA ILE A 136 9.92 7.66 3.70
C ILE A 136 8.74 8.28 4.47
N GLU A 137 7.64 8.55 3.75
CA GLU A 137 6.35 8.94 4.26
C GLU A 137 5.80 7.95 5.28
N GLU A 138 5.98 6.65 5.12
CA GLU A 138 5.53 5.66 6.10
C GLU A 138 6.44 5.60 7.34
N GLU A 139 7.74 5.86 7.18
CA GLU A 139 8.65 6.06 8.31
C GLU A 139 8.30 7.35 9.07
N ALA A 140 7.92 8.41 8.35
CA ALA A 140 7.48 9.69 8.90
C ALA A 140 6.07 9.64 9.51
N ILE A 141 5.16 8.83 8.96
CA ILE A 141 3.79 8.63 9.46
C ILE A 141 3.80 7.84 10.78
N GLY A 142 4.89 7.14 11.11
CA GLY A 142 5.03 6.40 12.36
C GLY A 142 3.83 5.49 12.62
N ARG A 143 3.61 5.09 13.88
CA ARG A 143 2.28 4.65 14.31
C ARG A 143 1.53 5.93 14.66
N PRO A 144 0.40 6.26 14.00
CA PRO A 144 -0.27 7.56 14.18
C PRO A 144 -0.61 7.89 15.63
N PHE A 145 -0.70 6.88 16.50
CA PHE A 145 -1.01 7.01 17.94
C PHE A 145 -0.20 6.03 18.80
N GLY A 146 0.91 5.47 18.27
CA GLY A 146 1.61 4.34 18.90
C GLY A 146 3.05 4.64 19.33
N VAL A 147 3.47 5.90 19.20
CA VAL A 147 4.65 6.38 19.91
C VAL A 147 4.10 6.97 21.20
N HIS A 148 4.03 6.15 22.25
CA HIS A 148 3.96 6.63 23.62
C HIS A 148 5.24 7.42 23.87
N ILE A 149 5.24 8.68 23.46
CA ILE A 149 6.12 9.70 24.01
C ILE A 149 5.27 10.20 25.17
N LEU A 150 5.18 9.52 26.30
CA LEU A 150 6.25 9.48 27.30
C LEU A 150 6.33 8.14 28.05
N ASP A 151 7.53 7.79 28.55
CA ASP A 151 7.62 7.01 29.79
C ASP A 151 6.73 7.72 30.82
N GLY A 152 5.83 7.01 31.50
CA GLY A 152 4.92 7.51 32.56
C GLY A 152 5.64 8.05 33.81
N ARG A 153 6.61 8.94 33.59
CA ARG A 153 7.60 9.50 34.52
C ARG A 153 7.87 10.97 34.22
N THR A 154 7.43 11.49 33.08
CA THR A 154 7.65 12.90 32.72
C THR A 154 6.30 13.59 32.60
N PRO A 155 6.00 14.56 33.48
CA PRO A 155 4.82 15.41 33.34
C PRO A 155 4.99 16.28 32.09
N GLY A 156 4.09 16.18 31.12
CA GLY A 156 4.10 17.00 29.91
C GLY A 156 2.94 16.67 28.98
N ILE A 157 2.49 17.68 28.24
CA ILE A 157 1.44 17.55 27.22
C ILE A 157 1.93 16.61 26.12
N ASP A 158 1.22 15.51 25.89
CA ASP A 158 1.53 14.54 24.86
C ASP A 158 0.61 14.65 23.63
N GLY A 159 0.74 13.70 22.70
CA GLY A 159 -0.07 13.71 21.48
C GLY A 159 -1.55 13.35 21.71
N GLU A 160 -1.84 12.61 22.77
CA GLU A 160 -3.18 12.26 23.22
C GLU A 160 -3.85 13.49 23.84
N ASP A 161 -3.17 14.17 24.74
CA ASP A 161 -3.63 15.42 25.38
C ASP A 161 -4.00 16.50 24.33
N VAL A 162 -3.12 16.73 23.34
CA VAL A 162 -3.36 17.72 22.27
C VAL A 162 -4.57 17.33 21.42
N TRP A 163 -4.81 16.04 21.22
CA TRP A 163 -5.95 15.58 20.45
C TRP A 163 -7.26 15.76 21.22
N GLN A 164 -7.28 15.42 22.50
CA GLN A 164 -8.44 15.61 23.39
C GLN A 164 -8.87 17.09 23.45
N ASP A 165 -7.91 18.01 23.61
CA ASP A 165 -8.13 19.46 23.62
C ASP A 165 -8.88 19.96 22.37
N VAL A 166 -8.48 19.45 21.20
CA VAL A 166 -9.09 19.82 19.92
C VAL A 166 -10.44 19.12 19.73
N ALA A 167 -10.55 17.86 20.16
CA ALA A 167 -11.75 17.03 20.01
C ALA A 167 -12.98 17.64 20.71
N ARG A 168 -12.78 18.37 21.81
CA ARG A 168 -13.85 19.12 22.52
C ARG A 168 -14.56 20.16 21.68
N TYR A 169 -13.88 20.72 20.68
CA TYR A 169 -14.49 21.70 19.77
C TYR A 169 -15.29 21.03 18.63
N GLY A 170 -15.31 19.70 18.58
CA GLY A 170 -16.17 18.91 17.71
C GLY A 170 -15.40 17.77 17.04
N THR A 171 -15.87 16.55 17.26
CA THR A 171 -15.48 15.36 16.51
C THR A 171 -16.60 14.98 15.52
N SER A 172 -16.27 14.09 14.58
CA SER A 172 -17.31 13.42 13.76
C SER A 172 -17.92 12.22 14.47
N SER A 173 -17.51 11.94 15.70
CA SER A 173 -17.98 10.80 16.49
C SER A 173 -19.31 11.12 17.15
N THR A 174 -20.12 10.09 17.36
CA THR A 174 -21.38 10.18 18.10
C THR A 174 -21.25 9.47 19.45
N PRO A 175 -22.18 9.72 20.40
CA PRO A 175 -22.25 8.96 21.65
C PRO A 175 -22.37 7.44 21.48
N GLN A 176 -22.69 6.94 20.28
CA GLN A 176 -22.71 5.50 19.99
C GLN A 176 -21.35 4.94 19.58
N ASP A 177 -20.44 5.80 19.12
CA ASP A 177 -19.10 5.42 18.66
C ASP A 177 -18.10 5.36 19.83
N VAL A 178 -18.39 6.08 20.93
CA VAL A 178 -17.52 6.19 22.11
C VAL A 178 -18.22 5.59 23.34
N PRO A 179 -17.69 4.52 23.93
CA PRO A 179 -18.26 3.92 25.14
C PRO A 179 -18.25 4.91 26.32
N GLY A 180 -19.41 5.17 26.93
CA GLY A 180 -19.54 6.02 28.11
C GLY A 180 -19.98 7.46 27.83
N ALA A 181 -19.91 7.90 26.57
CA ALA A 181 -20.42 9.21 26.18
C ALA A 181 -21.95 9.21 26.15
N GLU A 182 -22.59 10.16 26.83
CA GLU A 182 -24.04 10.38 26.76
C GLU A 182 -24.37 11.58 25.85
N GLU A 183 -23.48 12.57 25.82
CA GLU A 183 -23.63 13.79 25.03
C GLU A 183 -22.60 13.89 23.89
N TYR A 184 -22.92 14.67 22.85
CA TYR A 184 -21.99 14.94 21.75
C TYR A 184 -20.71 15.64 22.21
N GLY A 185 -20.77 16.39 23.32
CA GLY A 185 -19.60 17.02 23.93
C GLY A 185 -18.63 16.03 24.56
N GLU A 186 -19.03 14.77 24.73
CA GLU A 186 -18.26 13.69 25.35
C GLU A 186 -17.88 12.61 24.31
N ALA A 187 -18.22 12.81 23.03
CA ALA A 187 -18.01 11.83 21.97
C ALA A 187 -16.54 11.82 21.49
N PHE A 188 -15.59 11.64 22.40
CA PHE A 188 -14.18 11.39 22.13
C PHE A 188 -13.57 10.52 23.25
N GLU A 189 -12.45 9.86 22.96
CA GLU A 189 -11.83 8.91 23.91
C GLU A 189 -11.37 9.61 25.20
N ASP A 190 -11.67 8.98 26.35
CA ASP A 190 -11.35 9.44 27.72
C ASP A 190 -11.79 10.89 28.01
N ALA A 191 -12.96 11.31 27.53
CA ALA A 191 -13.53 12.64 27.77
C ALA A 191 -13.80 12.97 29.25
N ASP A 192 -13.85 11.95 30.12
CA ASP A 192 -13.99 12.04 31.57
C ASP A 192 -12.65 12.25 32.29
N GLU A 193 -11.52 12.25 31.57
CA GLU A 193 -10.22 12.52 32.12
C GLU A 193 -10.09 13.96 32.64
N VAL A 194 -9.45 14.10 33.79
CA VAL A 194 -9.31 15.38 34.46
C VAL A 194 -8.05 16.11 33.99
N GLU A 195 -8.23 17.13 33.16
CA GLU A 195 -7.12 17.92 32.63
C GLU A 195 -6.55 18.95 33.60
N GLY A 196 -5.25 19.21 33.47
CA GLY A 196 -4.58 20.35 34.12
C GLY A 196 -4.17 20.12 35.58
N ALA A 197 -4.40 18.91 36.11
CA ALA A 197 -3.92 18.50 37.42
C ALA A 197 -2.80 17.47 37.28
N VAL A 198 -1.68 17.71 37.97
CA VAL A 198 -0.55 16.77 37.97
C VAL A 198 -0.70 15.78 39.13
N GLU A 199 -1.25 16.25 40.25
CA GLU A 199 -1.56 15.44 41.42
C GLU A 199 -3.01 15.62 41.86
N GLN A 200 -3.57 14.64 42.56
CA GLN A 200 -4.93 14.72 43.11
C GLN A 200 -5.11 15.90 44.09
N VAL A 201 -4.02 16.42 44.67
CA VAL A 201 -4.05 17.61 45.52
C VAL A 201 -4.25 18.91 44.75
N ASP A 202 -3.90 18.96 43.46
CA ASP A 202 -4.12 20.12 42.60
C ASP A 202 -5.62 20.31 42.31
N LEU A 203 -6.38 19.21 42.36
CA LEU A 203 -7.84 19.17 42.13
C LEU A 203 -8.68 19.71 43.27
N ILE A 204 -8.13 19.76 44.49
CA ILE A 204 -8.85 20.17 45.70
C ILE A 204 -9.32 21.64 45.61
N MET A 205 -8.71 22.45 44.75
CA MET A 205 -9.05 23.87 44.57
C MET A 205 -10.17 24.11 43.54
N ALA A 206 -10.49 23.13 42.67
CA ALA A 206 -11.33 23.37 41.50
C ALA A 206 -12.83 23.15 41.76
N GLU A 207 -13.23 22.20 42.60
CA GLU A 207 -14.65 21.90 42.86
C GLU A 207 -14.93 21.60 44.33
N ASN A 208 -16.20 21.70 44.72
CA ASN A 208 -16.69 21.73 46.10
C ASN A 208 -15.98 20.73 47.04
N PRO A 209 -15.54 21.16 48.24
CA PRO A 209 -14.73 20.35 49.17
C PRO A 209 -15.42 19.10 49.73
N ASP A 210 -16.68 18.83 49.37
CA ASP A 210 -17.48 17.70 49.84
C ASP A 210 -17.58 16.55 48.81
N GLU A 211 -17.14 16.74 47.56
CA GLU A 211 -17.09 15.69 46.53
C GLU A 211 -15.62 15.36 46.20
N ILE A 212 -15.14 14.24 46.72
CA ILE A 212 -13.84 13.69 46.34
C ILE A 212 -14.06 12.94 45.01
N PRO A 213 -13.45 13.37 43.89
CA PRO A 213 -13.55 12.63 42.64
C PRO A 213 -12.96 11.22 42.80
N PRO A 214 -13.51 10.21 42.09
CA PRO A 214 -13.08 8.83 42.22
C PRO A 214 -11.59 8.69 41.91
N ASP A 215 -10.92 7.78 42.63
CA ASP A 215 -9.48 7.52 42.50
C ASP A 215 -9.16 7.07 41.07
N PRO A 216 -8.33 7.82 40.30
CA PRO A 216 -7.98 7.48 38.92
C PRO A 216 -7.15 6.19 38.84
N ASP A 217 -6.49 5.78 39.92
CA ASP A 217 -5.73 4.53 40.02
C ASP A 217 -6.58 3.36 40.55
N ALA A 218 -7.88 3.56 40.77
CA ALA A 218 -8.77 2.46 41.14
C ALA A 218 -8.79 1.41 40.03
N PRO A 219 -8.62 0.11 40.34
CA PRO A 219 -8.69 -0.93 39.33
C PRO A 219 -10.07 -0.89 38.67
N ARG A 220 -10.12 -0.53 37.38
CA ARG A 220 -11.34 -0.60 36.57
C ARG A 220 -11.90 -2.03 36.68
N GLU A 221 -13.00 -2.21 37.41
CA GLU A 221 -13.63 -3.53 37.56
C GLU A 221 -14.07 -4.01 36.17
N ARG A 222 -13.38 -5.04 35.66
CA ARG A 222 -13.76 -5.70 34.41
C ARG A 222 -15.10 -6.41 34.64
N SER A 223 -16.17 -5.84 34.08
CA SER A 223 -17.42 -6.56 33.80
C SER A 223 -17.42 -7.07 32.36
#